data_AF-A0A078IMD5-F1
#
_entry.id   AF-A0A078IMD5-F1
#
_cell.length_a   1.000
_cell.length_b   1.000
_cell.length_c   1.000
_cell.angle_alpha   90.00
_cell.angle_beta   90.00
_cell.angle_gamma   90.00
#
_symmetry.space_group_name_H-M   'P 1'
#
loop_
_entity.id
_entity.type
_entity.pdbx_description
1 polymer ?
#
loop_
_entity_poly.entity_id
_entity_poly.type
_entity_poly.pdbx_seq_one_letter_code
_entity_poly.pdbx_strand_id
1 'polypeptide(L)'
;MAPKKRGKLEVLLVDAHGITHTNFIGSPVYYVLLQCGTKEYRSKMSKAGDNDNTLWNQKFVFDFPMYQWKKLTHIKVRIMDKELFKDGGFVGETIIHLGGIITEGRDRGYIEVKPAPYNVVLDDDTFKGELKLGFRFTAADKLHINKAWEVKIEGKNREEPMISPVLNLMKLPLLRFTAAWARMQGLINAELLYCSVVYKSNFLFVARDFSFSINHFTVS
;
A
#
# COMPACT_ATOMS: atom_id res chain seq x y z
N MET A 1 4.99 5.90 31.88
CA MET A 1 4.35 6.47 30.68
C MET A 1 4.41 5.41 29.58
N ALA A 2 3.27 4.94 29.05
CA ALA A 2 3.29 3.92 27.99
C ALA A 2 3.93 4.47 26.71
N PRO A 3 4.70 3.67 25.93
CA PRO A 3 5.29 4.12 24.69
C PRO A 3 4.21 4.55 23.70
N LYS A 4 4.32 5.80 23.23
CA LYS A 4 3.34 6.40 22.33
C LYS A 4 3.46 5.75 20.96
N LYS A 5 2.47 4.95 20.56
CA LYS A 5 2.41 4.27 19.25
C LYS A 5 2.67 5.26 18.11
N ARG A 6 3.60 4.94 17.22
CA ARG A 6 4.00 5.80 16.09
C ARG A 6 3.74 5.11 14.76
N GLY A 7 3.40 5.90 13.75
CA GLY A 7 3.35 5.48 12.35
C GLY A 7 4.40 6.23 11.56
N LYS A 8 5.02 5.56 10.60
CA LYS A 8 6.01 6.15 9.69
C LYS A 8 5.52 6.00 8.26
N LEU A 9 5.40 7.10 7.53
CA LEU A 9 5.21 7.12 6.08
C LEU A 9 6.55 7.47 5.43
N GLU A 10 7.09 6.54 4.69
CA GLU A 10 8.23 6.78 3.81
C GLU A 10 7.72 7.09 2.41
N VAL A 11 8.27 8.15 1.81
CA VAL A 11 7.94 8.59 0.46
C VAL A 11 9.21 8.53 -0.35
N LEU A 12 9.20 7.75 -1.43
CA LEU A 12 10.29 7.67 -2.38
C LEU A 12 9.97 8.55 -3.58
N LEU A 13 10.70 9.66 -3.70
CA LEU A 13 10.69 10.53 -4.88
C LEU A 13 11.70 9.99 -5.89
N VAL A 14 11.24 9.49 -7.02
CA VAL A 14 12.07 8.81 -8.01
C VAL A 14 12.52 9.77 -9.10
N ASP A 15 11.62 10.05 -10.03
CA ASP A 15 11.84 10.80 -11.25
C ASP A 15 10.59 11.58 -11.65
N ALA A 16 10.73 12.45 -12.64
CA ALA A 16 9.64 13.10 -13.33
C ALA A 16 9.85 13.13 -14.83
N HIS A 17 8.74 13.12 -15.55
CA HIS A 17 8.66 13.06 -17.00
C HIS A 17 7.70 14.13 -17.55
N GLY A 18 8.05 14.73 -18.68
CA GLY A 18 7.19 15.71 -19.37
C GLY A 18 7.04 17.05 -18.64
N ILE A 19 7.85 17.28 -17.60
CA ILE A 19 7.84 18.51 -16.80
C ILE A 19 8.81 19.50 -17.43
N THR A 20 8.39 20.09 -18.55
CA THR A 20 9.18 21.09 -19.28
C THR A 20 8.49 22.44 -19.21
N HIS A 21 9.19 23.41 -18.64
CA HIS A 21 8.86 24.82 -18.86
C HIS A 21 9.68 25.40 -20.00
N THR A 22 9.08 26.34 -20.71
CA THR A 22 9.62 27.04 -21.88
C THR A 22 10.73 28.00 -21.46
N ASN A 23 11.86 27.50 -20.97
CA ASN A 23 13.05 28.33 -20.77
C ASN A 23 13.89 28.28 -22.05
N PHE A 24 14.03 29.46 -22.67
CA PHE A 24 14.65 29.66 -23.98
C PHE A 24 16.18 29.50 -23.99
N ILE A 25 16.86 29.27 -22.84
CA ILE A 25 18.29 28.96 -22.71
C ILE A 25 18.54 28.23 -21.37
N GLY A 26 19.23 27.08 -21.38
CA GLY A 26 19.69 26.35 -20.19
C GLY A 26 18.88 25.09 -19.83
N SER A 27 19.50 24.15 -19.11
CA SER A 27 18.82 22.94 -18.60
C SER A 27 18.18 23.25 -17.24
N PRO A 28 16.85 23.08 -17.09
CA PRO A 28 16.17 23.46 -15.86
C PRO A 28 16.60 22.59 -14.67
N VAL A 29 16.72 23.22 -13.49
CA VAL A 29 17.10 22.56 -12.24
C VAL A 29 15.97 22.69 -11.23
N TYR A 30 15.38 21.56 -10.86
CA TYR A 30 14.18 21.51 -10.05
C TYR A 30 14.44 21.03 -8.63
N TYR A 31 13.58 21.43 -7.69
CA TYR A 31 13.47 20.81 -6.37
C TYR A 31 12.01 20.62 -5.99
N VAL A 32 11.76 19.69 -5.07
CA VAL A 32 10.41 19.27 -4.67
C VAL A 32 10.17 19.59 -3.21
N LEU A 33 9.01 20.16 -2.91
CA LEU A 33 8.50 20.38 -1.57
C LEU A 33 7.43 19.32 -1.27
N LEU A 34 7.66 18.49 -0.25
CA LEU A 34 6.73 17.47 0.21
C LEU A 34 6.13 17.91 1.54
N GLN A 35 4.81 18.07 1.59
CA GLN A 35 4.08 18.51 2.77
C GLN A 35 3.07 17.45 3.19
N CYS A 36 3.17 16.98 4.43
CA CYS A 36 2.21 16.06 5.05
C CYS A 36 1.88 16.57 6.46
N GLY A 37 0.64 17.06 6.63
CA GLY A 37 0.21 17.71 7.86
C GLY A 37 1.08 18.94 8.18
N THR A 38 1.67 18.95 9.37
CA THR A 38 2.51 20.06 9.86
C THR A 38 3.98 19.94 9.47
N LYS A 39 4.38 18.86 8.76
CA LYS A 39 5.77 18.64 8.34
C LYS A 39 5.91 18.93 6.86
N GLU A 40 6.96 19.66 6.53
CA GLU A 40 7.40 19.91 5.16
C GLU A 40 8.86 19.49 5.00
N TYR A 41 9.19 18.90 3.86
CA TYR A 41 10.55 18.55 3.47
C TYR A 41 10.86 19.09 2.07
N ARG A 42 12.10 19.55 1.91
CA ARG A 42 12.65 19.96 0.61
C ARG A 42 13.60 18.90 0.08
N SER A 43 13.48 18.56 -1.20
CA SER A 43 14.42 17.68 -1.87
C SER A 43 15.75 18.35 -2.16
N LYS A 44 16.74 17.54 -2.52
CA LYS A 44 17.93 18.00 -3.24
C LYS A 44 17.51 18.53 -4.61
N MET A 45 18.42 19.27 -5.23
CA MET A 45 18.27 19.66 -6.63
C MET A 45 18.24 18.41 -7.52
N SER A 46 17.44 18.48 -8.58
CA SER A 46 17.33 17.41 -9.55
C SER A 46 18.62 17.23 -10.34
N LYS A 47 18.74 16.05 -10.94
CA LYS A 47 19.77 15.74 -11.94
C LYS A 47 19.10 15.43 -13.26
N ALA A 48 19.77 15.74 -14.36
CA ALA A 48 19.39 15.22 -15.66
C ALA A 48 19.52 13.68 -15.65
N GLY A 49 18.50 13.01 -16.13
CA GLY A 49 18.48 11.58 -16.40
C GLY A 49 18.41 11.28 -17.89
N ASP A 50 18.35 10.00 -18.21
CA ASP A 50 18.14 9.53 -19.59
C ASP A 50 16.74 9.93 -20.08
N ASN A 51 16.57 10.09 -21.40
CA ASN A 51 15.29 10.40 -22.05
C ASN A 51 14.59 11.67 -21.51
N ASP A 52 15.35 12.71 -21.19
CA ASP A 52 14.86 13.99 -20.64
C ASP A 52 14.15 13.88 -19.28
N ASN A 53 14.45 12.82 -18.53
CA ASN A 53 13.88 12.62 -17.21
C ASN A 53 14.58 13.52 -16.18
N THR A 54 13.81 14.02 -15.23
CA THR A 54 14.34 14.73 -14.07
C THR A 54 14.45 13.76 -12.89
N LEU A 55 15.64 13.54 -12.35
CA LEU A 55 15.89 12.52 -11.33
C LEU A 55 16.15 13.11 -9.94
N TRP A 56 15.60 12.46 -8.90
CA TRP A 56 15.92 12.73 -7.49
C TRP A 56 16.37 11.50 -6.72
N ASN A 57 15.68 10.36 -6.88
CA ASN A 57 15.92 9.11 -6.12
C ASN A 57 16.13 9.36 -4.62
N GLN A 58 15.26 10.17 -4.02
CA GLN A 58 15.36 10.61 -2.65
C GLN A 58 14.20 10.09 -1.81
N LYS A 59 14.52 9.61 -0.60
CA LYS A 59 13.53 9.12 0.36
C LYS A 59 13.31 10.12 1.50
N PHE A 60 12.06 10.30 1.87
CA PHE A 60 11.61 11.14 2.98
C PHE A 60 10.83 10.31 3.99
N VAL A 61 10.87 10.68 5.27
CA VAL A 61 10.19 9.94 6.34
C VAL A 61 9.35 10.89 7.17
N PHE A 62 8.04 10.77 7.05
CA PHE A 62 7.08 11.43 7.92
C PHE A 62 6.74 10.52 9.10
N ASP A 63 7.13 10.94 10.29
CA ASP A 63 6.88 10.20 11.53
C ASP A 63 5.93 10.98 12.43
N PHE A 64 4.73 10.42 12.66
CA PHE A 64 3.72 11.01 13.54
C PHE A 64 3.18 9.97 14.55
N PRO A 65 2.65 10.43 15.70
CA PRO A 65 1.87 9.58 16.58
C PRO A 65 0.66 8.95 15.87
N MET A 66 0.30 7.71 16.21
CA MET A 66 -0.74 6.94 15.52
C MET A 66 -2.11 7.66 15.44
N TYR A 67 -2.47 8.42 16.46
CA TYR A 67 -3.74 9.17 16.50
C TYR A 67 -3.80 10.33 15.50
N GLN A 68 -2.65 10.90 15.11
CA GLN A 68 -2.62 12.00 14.13
C GLN A 68 -2.84 11.50 12.71
N TRP A 69 -2.40 10.28 12.39
CA TRP A 69 -2.56 9.69 11.06
C TRP A 69 -4.02 9.59 10.59
N LYS A 70 -5.01 9.59 11.50
CA LYS A 70 -6.43 9.66 11.11
C LYS A 70 -6.82 11.01 10.49
N LYS A 71 -6.09 12.08 10.81
CA LYS A 71 -6.33 13.45 10.32
C LYS A 71 -5.50 13.81 9.09
N LEU A 72 -4.45 13.02 8.80
CA LEU A 72 -3.57 13.22 7.66
C LEU A 72 -4.18 12.56 6.43
N THR A 73 -4.97 13.30 5.67
CA THR A 73 -5.75 12.76 4.54
C THR A 73 -4.94 12.67 3.24
N HIS A 74 -3.93 13.52 3.07
CA HIS A 74 -3.14 13.60 1.86
C HIS A 74 -1.70 14.06 2.14
N ILE A 75 -0.85 13.86 1.14
CA ILE A 75 0.45 14.52 1.00
C ILE A 75 0.39 15.42 -0.23
N LYS A 76 0.83 16.67 -0.07
CA LYS A 76 0.96 17.64 -1.15
C LYS A 76 2.41 17.67 -1.61
N VAL A 77 2.65 17.57 -2.90
CA VAL A 77 3.99 17.53 -3.50
C VAL A 77 4.06 18.60 -4.58
N ARG A 78 4.93 19.59 -4.41
CA ARG A 78 5.10 20.73 -5.32
C ARG A 78 6.47 20.70 -5.96
N ILE A 79 6.53 20.94 -7.26
CA ILE A 79 7.76 21.04 -8.04
C ILE A 79 8.07 22.50 -8.27
N MET A 80 9.31 22.88 -7.99
CA MET A 80 9.81 24.23 -8.06
C MET A 80 11.03 24.29 -8.97
N ASP A 81 11.07 25.26 -9.88
CA ASP A 81 12.24 25.64 -10.66
C ASP A 81 13.12 26.60 -9.85
N LYS A 82 14.41 26.32 -9.81
CA LYS A 82 15.40 27.16 -9.14
C LYS A 82 15.64 28.49 -9.89
N GLU A 83 15.54 28.47 -11.21
CA GLU A 83 16.03 29.56 -12.07
C GLU A 83 14.93 30.58 -12.42
N LEU A 84 13.66 30.24 -12.18
CA LEU A 84 12.53 31.09 -12.47
C LEU A 84 12.11 31.93 -11.25
N PHE A 85 12.22 33.26 -11.40
CA PHE A 85 11.82 34.23 -10.39
C PHE A 85 10.33 34.63 -10.46
N LYS A 86 9.61 34.33 -11.56
CA LYS A 86 8.16 34.58 -11.68
C LYS A 86 7.37 33.51 -10.92
N ASP A 87 6.37 33.94 -10.16
CA ASP A 87 5.50 33.11 -9.31
C ASP A 87 6.26 32.18 -8.34
N GLY A 88 7.46 32.61 -7.91
CA GLY A 88 8.31 31.85 -7.00
C GLY A 88 8.91 30.57 -7.59
N GLY A 89 8.86 30.41 -8.92
CA GLY A 89 9.37 29.23 -9.63
C GLY A 89 8.45 28.03 -9.55
N PHE A 90 7.15 28.19 -9.32
CA PHE A 90 6.21 27.07 -9.30
C PHE A 90 6.06 26.42 -10.68
N VAL A 91 6.19 25.09 -10.74
CA VAL A 91 6.10 24.30 -11.99
C VAL A 91 4.80 23.51 -12.06
N GLY A 92 4.33 23.05 -10.91
CA GLY A 92 3.13 22.25 -10.78
C GLY A 92 3.13 21.44 -9.48
N GLU A 93 1.99 20.83 -9.19
CA GLU A 93 1.80 20.05 -7.98
C GLU A 93 1.00 18.77 -8.20
N THR A 94 1.08 17.89 -7.21
CA THR A 94 0.27 16.69 -7.13
C THR A 94 -0.15 16.45 -5.68
N ILE A 95 -1.39 16.02 -5.49
CA ILE A 95 -1.98 15.73 -4.18
C ILE A 95 -2.31 14.24 -4.13
N ILE A 96 -1.66 13.50 -3.25
CA ILE A 96 -1.86 12.06 -3.10
C ILE A 96 -2.63 11.79 -1.82
N HIS A 97 -3.81 11.16 -1.96
CA HIS A 97 -4.61 10.75 -0.83
C HIS A 97 -4.00 9.53 -0.11
N LEU A 98 -3.81 9.66 1.20
CA LEU A 98 -3.16 8.63 2.02
C LEU A 98 -4.16 7.69 2.71
N GLY A 99 -5.47 7.91 2.55
CA GLY A 99 -6.51 7.19 3.28
C GLY A 99 -6.42 5.67 3.16
N GLY A 100 -6.25 5.15 1.94
CA GLY A 100 -6.08 3.71 1.70
C GLY A 100 -4.80 3.16 2.31
N ILE A 101 -3.67 3.87 2.12
CA ILE A 101 -2.35 3.49 2.63
C ILE A 101 -2.35 3.44 4.16
N ILE A 102 -2.90 4.45 4.81
CA ILE A 102 -2.94 4.55 6.28
C ILE A 102 -3.87 3.51 6.87
N THR A 103 -5.05 3.31 6.29
CA THR A 103 -6.03 2.32 6.77
C THR A 103 -5.44 0.92 6.70
N GLU A 104 -4.98 0.52 5.53
CA GLU A 104 -4.44 -0.82 5.30
C GLU A 104 -3.16 -1.06 6.12
N GLY A 105 -2.27 -0.06 6.15
CA GLY A 105 -1.04 -0.13 6.92
C GLY A 105 -1.25 -0.15 8.44
N ARG A 106 -2.33 0.45 8.95
CA ARG A 106 -2.71 0.33 10.37
C ARG A 106 -3.27 -1.05 10.67
N ASP A 107 -4.06 -1.62 9.77
CA ASP A 107 -4.72 -2.91 9.97
C ASP A 107 -3.69 -4.04 9.92
N ARG A 108 -2.87 -4.10 8.87
CA ARG A 108 -1.81 -5.12 8.69
C ARG A 108 -0.51 -4.84 9.44
N GLY A 109 -0.30 -3.60 9.87
CA GLY A 109 0.93 -3.12 10.48
C GLY A 109 1.98 -2.63 9.47
N TYR A 110 1.80 -2.93 8.18
CA TYR A 110 2.69 -2.57 7.09
C TYR A 110 1.93 -2.51 5.76
N ILE A 111 2.33 -1.58 4.89
CA ILE A 111 1.97 -1.57 3.47
C ILE A 111 3.07 -0.90 2.66
N GLU A 112 3.24 -1.36 1.42
CA GLU A 112 4.13 -0.76 0.44
C GLU A 112 3.42 -0.60 -0.91
N VAL A 113 3.50 0.60 -1.45
CA VAL A 113 3.04 0.97 -2.78
C VAL A 113 4.31 1.22 -3.60
N LYS A 114 4.49 0.39 -4.63
CA LYS A 114 5.63 0.52 -5.54
C LYS A 114 5.58 1.87 -6.26
N PRO A 115 6.74 2.41 -6.68
CA PRO A 115 6.78 3.66 -7.43
C PRO A 115 5.87 3.66 -8.65
N ALA A 116 4.98 4.64 -8.74
CA ALA A 116 4.01 4.82 -9.80
C ALA A 116 3.96 6.30 -10.23
N PRO A 117 3.59 6.61 -11.49
CA PRO A 117 3.44 7.98 -11.95
C PRO A 117 2.18 8.62 -11.37
N TYR A 118 2.28 9.90 -11.02
CA TYR A 118 1.18 10.76 -10.57
C TYR A 118 1.16 12.02 -11.42
N ASN A 119 -0.03 12.43 -11.86
CA ASN A 119 -0.18 13.65 -12.65
C ASN A 119 0.26 14.87 -11.84
N VAL A 120 1.03 15.72 -12.51
CA VAL A 120 1.40 17.05 -12.04
C VAL A 120 0.54 18.05 -12.78
N VAL A 121 -0.10 18.96 -12.04
CA VAL A 121 -1.01 19.97 -12.60
C VAL A 121 -0.67 21.36 -12.07
N LEU A 122 -1.09 22.38 -12.81
CA LEU A 122 -1.13 23.76 -12.32
C LEU A 122 -2.39 24.01 -11.46
N ASP A 123 -2.51 25.23 -10.94
CA ASP A 123 -3.68 25.68 -10.16
C ASP A 123 -5.00 25.69 -10.97
N ASP A 124 -4.91 25.71 -12.30
CA ASP A 124 -6.06 25.63 -13.23
C ASP A 124 -6.32 24.19 -13.73
N ASP A 125 -5.74 23.19 -13.07
CA ASP A 125 -5.77 21.76 -13.42
C ASP A 125 -5.10 21.41 -14.77
N THR A 126 -4.36 22.34 -15.39
CA THR A 126 -3.60 22.04 -16.61
C THR A 126 -2.51 21.02 -16.32
N PHE A 127 -2.54 19.89 -17.05
CA PHE A 127 -1.53 18.85 -16.96
C PHE A 127 -0.14 19.35 -17.38
N LYS A 128 0.88 19.03 -16.58
CA LYS A 128 2.29 19.43 -16.75
C LYS A 128 3.26 18.25 -16.75
N GLY A 129 2.78 17.02 -16.80
CA GLY A 129 3.61 15.82 -16.81
C GLY A 129 3.35 14.93 -15.61
N GLU A 130 4.29 14.04 -15.35
CA GLU A 130 4.15 12.97 -14.36
C GLU A 130 5.31 12.99 -13.37
N LEU A 131 4.99 12.77 -12.09
CA LEU A 131 5.94 12.61 -11.00
C LEU A 131 5.83 11.20 -10.44
N LYS A 132 6.93 10.46 -10.41
CA LYS A 132 6.94 9.08 -9.93
C LYS A 132 7.24 9.00 -8.45
N LEU A 133 6.28 8.46 -7.70
CA LEU A 133 6.35 8.36 -6.24
C LEU A 133 6.07 6.93 -5.76
N GLY A 134 6.84 6.46 -4.80
CA GLY A 134 6.57 5.25 -4.02
C GLY A 134 6.22 5.58 -2.58
N PHE A 135 5.44 4.73 -1.94
CA PHE A 135 5.01 4.93 -0.55
C PHE A 135 5.22 3.67 0.27
N ARG A 136 5.61 3.84 1.53
CA ARG A 136 5.66 2.74 2.49
C ARG A 136 5.16 3.23 3.83
N PHE A 137 4.16 2.57 4.40
CA PHE A 137 3.65 2.91 5.72
C PHE A 137 3.90 1.76 6.68
N THR A 138 4.40 2.10 7.87
CA THR A 138 4.68 1.14 8.94
C THR A 138 4.07 1.63 10.26
N ALA A 139 3.24 0.79 10.89
CA ALA A 139 2.82 0.98 12.27
C ALA A 139 3.87 0.36 13.20
N ALA A 140 4.67 1.19 13.85
CA ALA A 140 5.86 0.76 14.60
C ALA A 140 5.54 -0.25 15.72
N ASP A 141 4.32 -0.21 16.27
CA ASP A 141 3.86 -1.10 17.33
C ASP A 141 3.46 -2.50 16.82
N LYS A 142 3.07 -2.65 15.55
CA LYS A 142 2.70 -3.95 14.97
C LYS A 142 3.86 -4.67 14.26
N LEU A 143 4.89 -3.94 13.82
CA LEU A 143 6.02 -4.55 13.12
C LEU A 143 6.82 -5.53 14.01
N HIS A 144 7.01 -5.20 15.29
CA HIS A 144 7.71 -6.08 16.23
C HIS A 144 6.94 -7.37 16.50
N ILE A 145 5.60 -7.27 16.53
CA ILE A 145 4.72 -8.42 16.75
C ILE A 145 4.79 -9.36 15.54
N ASN A 146 4.65 -8.85 14.31
CA ASN A 146 4.73 -9.67 13.10
C ASN A 146 6.10 -10.33 12.93
N LYS A 147 7.21 -9.60 13.14
CA LYS A 147 8.56 -10.18 13.08
C LYS A 147 8.78 -11.26 14.15
N ALA A 148 8.28 -11.04 15.37
CA ALA A 148 8.40 -12.03 16.43
C ALA A 148 7.58 -13.30 16.14
N TRP A 149 6.38 -13.17 15.57
CA TRP A 149 5.58 -14.32 15.12
C TRP A 149 6.21 -15.04 13.93
N GLU A 150 6.74 -14.32 12.94
CA GLU A 150 7.46 -14.90 11.78
C GLU A 150 8.70 -15.69 12.24
N VAL A 151 9.53 -15.10 13.10
CA VAL A 151 10.70 -15.79 13.68
C VAL A 151 10.28 -17.02 14.48
N LYS A 152 9.15 -16.97 15.19
CA LYS A 152 8.64 -18.12 15.96
C LYS A 152 8.06 -19.21 15.05
N ILE A 153 7.41 -18.85 13.95
CA ILE A 153 6.95 -19.81 12.92
C ILE A 153 8.14 -20.45 12.22
N GLU A 154 9.17 -19.68 11.89
CA GLU A 154 10.37 -20.18 11.24
C GLU A 154 11.26 -21.00 12.18
N GLY A 155 11.34 -20.65 13.47
CA GLY A 155 11.98 -21.47 14.49
C GLY A 155 11.22 -22.78 14.76
N LYS A 156 9.89 -22.72 14.84
CA LYS A 156 9.04 -23.92 15.02
C LYS A 156 9.11 -24.85 13.80
N ASN A 157 9.22 -24.30 12.59
CA ASN A 157 9.41 -25.10 11.36
C ASN A 157 10.81 -25.72 11.23
N ARG A 158 11.78 -25.34 12.07
CA ARG A 158 13.16 -25.89 12.04
C ARG A 158 13.40 -27.01 13.06
N GLU A 159 12.45 -27.31 13.95
CA GLU A 159 12.57 -28.36 14.97
C GLU A 159 11.62 -29.55 14.79
N GLU A 160 10.89 -29.65 13.66
CA GLU A 160 10.12 -30.84 13.33
C GLU A 160 10.64 -31.46 12.01
N PRO A 161 11.00 -32.76 11.97
CA PRO A 161 11.19 -33.43 10.70
C PRO A 161 9.89 -33.32 9.89
N MET A 162 9.98 -32.87 8.63
CA MET A 162 8.84 -32.72 7.73
C MET A 162 8.00 -34.00 7.69
N ILE A 163 6.92 -34.04 8.47
CA ILE A 163 5.74 -34.78 8.10
C ILE A 163 4.80 -33.77 7.47
N SER A 164 4.84 -33.75 6.15
CA SER A 164 3.90 -33.05 5.29
C SER A 164 2.45 -33.27 5.76
N PRO A 165 1.57 -32.24 5.78
CA PRO A 165 0.12 -32.45 5.93
C PRO A 165 -0.51 -33.04 4.66
N VAL A 166 0.27 -33.58 3.72
CA VAL A 166 -0.25 -34.47 2.68
C VAL A 166 -0.64 -35.78 3.36
N LEU A 167 -1.89 -35.78 3.80
CA LEU A 167 -2.86 -36.84 3.66
C LEU A 167 -2.26 -38.26 3.61
N ASN A 168 -2.49 -39.00 4.68
CA ASN A 168 -2.35 -40.45 4.69
C ASN A 168 -3.32 -41.05 3.66
N LEU A 169 -2.85 -41.19 2.41
CA LEU A 169 -3.65 -41.55 1.23
C LEU A 169 -4.14 -43.01 1.24
N MET A 170 -3.72 -43.82 2.23
CA MET A 170 -4.17 -45.20 2.40
C MET A 170 -5.45 -45.37 3.24
N LYS A 171 -6.10 -44.28 3.67
CA LYS A 171 -7.44 -44.34 4.31
C LYS A 171 -8.57 -43.79 3.41
N LEU A 172 -8.33 -43.69 2.11
CA LEU A 172 -9.32 -43.24 1.12
C LEU A 172 -10.41 -44.25 0.69
N PRO A 173 -10.42 -45.56 1.07
CA PRO A 173 -11.58 -46.42 0.76
C PRO A 173 -12.77 -46.25 1.72
N LEU A 174 -12.56 -45.77 2.96
CA LEU A 174 -13.61 -45.77 4.00
C LEU A 174 -14.42 -44.46 4.08
N LEU A 175 -13.84 -43.33 3.67
CA LEU A 175 -14.55 -42.03 3.67
C LEU A 175 -15.57 -41.89 2.53
N ARG A 176 -15.53 -42.76 1.52
CA ARG A 176 -16.59 -42.83 0.49
C ARG A 176 -17.84 -43.56 0.97
N PHE A 177 -17.72 -44.47 1.94
CA PHE A 177 -18.87 -45.22 2.47
C PHE A 177 -19.68 -44.42 3.51
N THR A 178 -19.03 -43.56 4.32
CA THR A 178 -19.74 -42.76 5.33
C THR A 178 -20.50 -41.57 4.74
N ALA A 179 -19.97 -40.94 3.68
CA ALA A 179 -20.64 -39.86 2.97
C ALA A 179 -21.85 -40.34 2.15
N ALA A 180 -21.82 -41.57 1.62
CA ALA A 180 -22.97 -42.18 0.94
C ALA A 180 -24.08 -42.58 1.93
N TRP A 181 -23.72 -43.04 3.13
CA TRP A 181 -24.67 -43.37 4.20
C TRP A 181 -25.39 -42.13 4.77
N ALA A 182 -24.66 -41.01 4.94
CA ALA A 182 -25.25 -39.75 5.42
C ALA A 182 -26.13 -39.03 4.37
N ARG A 183 -25.91 -39.28 3.07
CA ARG A 183 -26.77 -38.73 2.00
C ARG A 183 -28.12 -39.44 1.88
N MET A 184 -28.23 -40.66 2.39
CA MET A 184 -29.46 -41.47 2.35
C MET A 184 -30.41 -41.15 3.53
N GLN A 185 -29.96 -40.39 4.53
CA GLN A 185 -30.77 -40.00 5.70
C GLN A 185 -31.02 -38.49 5.86
N GLY A 186 -30.65 -37.65 4.88
CA GLY A 186 -31.19 -36.27 4.74
C GLY A 186 -30.91 -35.30 5.89
N LEU A 187 -29.71 -35.27 6.48
CA LEU A 187 -29.46 -34.51 7.73
C LEU A 187 -28.55 -33.27 7.63
N ILE A 188 -28.08 -32.83 6.45
CA ILE A 188 -27.37 -31.53 6.32
C ILE A 188 -27.48 -30.95 4.90
N ASN A 189 -28.00 -29.72 4.77
CA ASN A 189 -27.88 -28.89 3.57
C ASN A 189 -26.82 -27.81 3.82
N ALA A 190 -25.59 -28.03 3.36
CA ALA A 190 -24.56 -27.01 3.31
C ALA A 190 -23.69 -27.25 2.05
N GLU A 191 -23.73 -26.30 1.13
CA GLU A 191 -22.95 -26.33 -0.12
C GLU A 191 -21.80 -25.31 -0.02
N LEU A 192 -20.57 -25.78 -0.20
CA LEU A 192 -19.36 -24.95 -0.23
C LEU A 192 -18.91 -24.85 -1.69
N LEU A 193 -19.39 -23.83 -2.39
CA LEU A 193 -19.10 -23.62 -3.82
C LEU A 193 -17.97 -22.60 -3.98
N TYR A 194 -16.73 -23.05 -3.79
CA TYR A 194 -15.50 -22.50 -4.40
C TYR A 194 -15.05 -21.05 -4.04
N CYS A 195 -13.75 -20.84 -3.89
CA CYS A 195 -13.13 -19.50 -3.77
C CYS A 195 -11.79 -19.47 -4.52
N SER A 196 -11.73 -18.64 -5.57
CA SER A 196 -10.51 -18.10 -6.20
C SER A 196 -10.94 -16.84 -6.98
N VAL A 197 -10.14 -15.77 -7.17
CA VAL A 197 -8.89 -15.68 -7.94
C VAL A 197 -8.12 -14.37 -7.62
N VAL A 198 -6.81 -14.38 -7.88
CA VAL A 198 -5.78 -13.32 -7.86
C VAL A 198 -5.54 -12.81 -9.31
N TYR A 199 -5.40 -11.53 -9.74
CA TYR A 199 -4.23 -10.61 -9.61
C TYR A 199 -4.42 -9.30 -10.45
N LYS A 200 -3.81 -8.20 -9.96
CA LYS A 200 -3.03 -7.11 -10.62
C LYS A 200 -3.65 -5.98 -11.50
N SER A 201 -3.30 -4.76 -11.06
CA SER A 201 -3.21 -3.45 -11.74
C SER A 201 -4.49 -2.67 -12.07
N ASN A 202 -4.56 -1.51 -11.41
CA ASN A 202 -5.38 -0.32 -11.66
C ASN A 202 -6.89 -0.42 -11.34
N PHE A 203 -7.21 0.19 -10.19
CA PHE A 203 -8.50 0.68 -9.67
C PHE A 203 -9.55 -0.31 -9.10
N LEU A 204 -9.93 0.01 -7.85
CA LEU A 204 -11.15 -0.27 -7.06
C LEU A 204 -11.28 -1.56 -6.20
N PHE A 205 -11.59 -1.33 -4.91
CA PHE A 205 -11.95 -2.27 -3.82
C PHE A 205 -13.40 -2.82 -4.01
N VAL A 206 -13.91 -3.92 -3.43
CA VAL A 206 -14.17 -4.28 -2.01
C VAL A 206 -14.72 -5.73 -1.97
N ALA A 207 -14.42 -6.51 -0.91
CA ALA A 207 -15.42 -7.40 -0.28
C ALA A 207 -15.10 -7.54 1.22
N ARG A 208 -15.91 -6.91 2.07
CA ARG A 208 -16.08 -7.23 3.49
C ARG A 208 -17.40 -8.01 3.62
N ASP A 209 -17.40 -8.97 4.55
CA ASP A 209 -18.52 -9.73 5.11
C ASP A 209 -18.86 -11.09 4.47
N PHE A 210 -18.64 -12.14 5.28
CA PHE A 210 -19.25 -13.46 5.12
C PHE A 210 -20.68 -13.37 5.66
N SER A 211 -21.69 -13.67 4.83
CA SER A 211 -23.05 -13.93 5.32
C SER A 211 -23.29 -15.44 5.41
N PHE A 212 -23.61 -15.92 6.61
CA PHE A 212 -24.20 -17.25 6.81
C PHE A 212 -25.71 -17.08 6.89
N SER A 213 -26.47 -17.84 6.10
CA SER A 213 -27.90 -18.03 6.34
C SER A 213 -28.09 -19.28 7.19
N ILE A 214 -28.44 -19.11 8.47
CA ILE A 214 -28.91 -20.19 9.34
C ILE A 214 -30.44 -20.16 9.26
N ASN A 215 -31.05 -21.12 8.55
CA ASN A 215 -32.50 -21.31 8.66
C ASN A 215 -32.78 -22.24 9.86
N HIS A 216 -33.49 -21.69 10.84
CA HIS A 216 -34.01 -22.38 12.00
C HIS A 216 -35.00 -23.49 11.60
N PHE A 217 -34.95 -24.61 12.31
CA PHE A 217 -35.93 -25.71 12.26
C PHE A 217 -37.36 -25.23 12.57
N THR A 218 -38.35 -25.82 11.92
CA THR A 218 -39.69 -26.00 12.48
C THR A 218 -40.12 -27.45 12.31
N VAL A 219 -40.53 -28.04 13.44
CA VAL A 219 -41.12 -29.38 13.57
C VAL A 219 -42.58 -29.31 13.14
N SER A 220 -43.07 -30.36 12.48
CA SER A 220 -44.49 -30.70 12.35
C SER A 220 -44.62 -32.21 12.40
#